data_AF-A0AAN8CWR8-F1
#
_entry.id   AF-A0AAN8CWR8-F1
#
_cell.length_a   1.000
_cell.length_b   1.000
_cell.length_c   1.000
_cell.angle_alpha   90.00
_cell.angle_beta   90.00
_cell.angle_gamma   90.00
#
_symmetry.space_group_name_H-M   'P 1'
#
loop_
_entity.id
_entity.type
_entity.pdbx_description
1 polymer ?
#
loop_
_entity_poly.entity_id
_entity_poly.type
_entity_poly.pdbx_seq_one_letter_code
_entity_poly.pdbx_strand_id
1 'polypeptide(L)'
;MAKSKFSFFKFPSHEKQPGRRAQWARACARVDAITHKPWKPKDTVQYVYICSAHFISGQPSKEPGHPDYIPTKFATPGKVPTADECQKLRGL
;
A
#
# COMPACT_ATOMS: atom_id res chain seq x y z
N MET A 1 21.86 -2.50 19.51
CA MET A 1 20.52 -2.84 19.00
C MET A 1 20.42 -2.33 17.57
N ALA A 2 20.24 -3.20 16.58
CA ALA A 2 20.10 -2.78 15.19
C ALA A 2 18.77 -2.03 15.02
N LYS A 3 18.81 -0.76 14.61
CA LYS A 3 17.61 0.01 14.28
C LYS A 3 16.94 -0.62 13.07
N SER A 4 15.65 -0.93 13.17
CA SER A 4 14.86 -1.36 12.01
C SER A 4 14.97 -0.29 10.92
N LYS A 5 15.31 -0.69 9.69
CA LYS A 5 15.58 0.22 8.56
C LYS A 5 14.35 1.03 8.13
N PHE A 6 13.17 0.69 8.66
CA PHE A 6 11.89 1.32 8.34
C PHE A 6 11.06 1.59 9.59
N SER A 7 10.28 2.67 9.54
CA SER A 7 9.27 3.02 10.53
C SER A 7 7.91 2.55 10.05
N PHE A 8 7.00 2.20 10.96
CA PHE A 8 5.64 1.79 10.63
C PHE A 8 4.64 2.86 11.04
N PHE A 9 3.86 3.36 10.08
CA PHE A 9 2.83 4.37 10.30
C PHE A 9 1.46 3.73 10.28
N LYS A 10 0.67 3.99 11.32
CA LYS A 10 -0.73 3.53 11.42
C LYS A 10 -1.57 4.23 10.35
N PHE A 11 -2.50 3.50 9.76
CA PHE A 11 -3.51 4.07 8.88
C PHE A 11 -4.29 5.19 9.60
N PRO A 12 -4.77 6.20 8.85
CA PRO A 12 -5.66 7.21 9.38
C PRO A 12 -6.87 6.58 10.07
N SER A 13 -7.33 7.19 11.16
CA SER A 13 -8.53 6.75 11.87
C SER A 13 -9.74 6.85 10.94
N HIS A 14 -10.56 5.79 10.92
CA HIS A 14 -11.80 5.77 10.16
C HIS A 14 -12.77 6.88 10.61
N GLU A 15 -12.84 7.15 11.91
CA GLU A 15 -13.76 8.15 12.48
C GLU A 15 -13.32 9.59 12.17
N LYS A 16 -12.01 9.86 12.23
CA LYS A 16 -11.48 11.22 12.08
C LYS A 16 -11.16 11.58 10.64
N GLN A 17 -10.70 10.61 9.86
CA GLN A 17 -10.19 10.84 8.50
C GLN A 17 -10.58 9.68 7.56
N PRO A 18 -11.89 9.42 7.36
CA PRO A 18 -12.36 8.30 6.53
C PRO A 18 -11.89 8.43 5.08
N GLY A 19 -11.91 9.63 4.51
CA GLY A 19 -11.47 9.88 3.13
C GLY A 19 -9.99 9.56 2.91
N ARG A 20 -9.13 10.02 3.84
CA ARG A 20 -7.69 9.75 3.77
C ARG A 20 -7.38 8.27 3.95
N ARG A 21 -8.10 7.59 4.85
CA ARG A 21 -7.99 6.14 5.05
C ARG A 21 -8.33 5.36 3.77
N ALA A 22 -9.39 5.76 3.07
CA ALA A 22 -9.78 5.16 1.80
C ALA A 22 -8.73 5.39 0.70
N GLN A 23 -8.14 6.59 0.63
CA GLN A 23 -7.06 6.90 -0.31
C GLN A 23 -5.82 6.04 -0.06
N TRP A 24 -5.43 5.84 1.21
CA TRP A 24 -4.32 4.95 1.57
C TRP A 24 -4.59 3.50 1.16
N ALA A 25 -5.81 3.00 1.40
CA ALA A 25 -6.19 1.64 1.00
C ALA A 25 -6.16 1.47 -0.52
N ARG A 26 -6.64 2.47 -1.26
CA ARG A 26 -6.60 2.48 -2.73
C ARG A 26 -5.17 2.48 -3.25
N ALA A 27 -4.29 3.28 -2.63
CA ALA A 27 -2.90 3.39 -3.03
C ALA A 27 -2.13 2.06 -2.87
N CYS A 28 -2.47 1.27 -1.85
CA CYS A 28 -1.92 -0.09 -1.70
C CYS A 28 -2.20 -1.01 -2.90
N ALA A 29 -3.16 -0.66 -3.78
CA ALA A 29 -3.52 -1.40 -4.99
C ALA A 29 -3.72 -2.92 -4.76
N ARG A 30 -4.15 -3.28 -3.55
CA ARG A 30 -4.34 -4.68 -3.16
C ARG A 30 -5.72 -5.12 -3.57
N VAL A 31 -5.82 -6.34 -4.08
CA VAL A 31 -7.09 -7.02 -4.32
C VAL A 31 -7.25 -8.15 -3.34
N ASP A 32 -8.49 -8.37 -2.90
CA ASP A 32 -8.84 -9.52 -2.11
C ASP A 32 -8.80 -10.78 -2.99
N ALA A 33 -8.10 -11.82 -2.54
CA ALA A 33 -7.83 -13.01 -3.35
C ALA A 33 -9.08 -13.87 -3.62
N ILE A 34 -10.12 -13.74 -2.79
CA ILE A 34 -11.34 -14.55 -2.87
C ILE A 34 -12.42 -13.80 -3.64
N THR A 35 -12.66 -12.56 -3.26
CA THR A 35 -13.74 -11.74 -3.83
C THR A 35 -13.32 -10.99 -5.09
N HIS A 36 -12.01 -10.92 -5.39
CA HIS A 36 -11.42 -10.11 -6.46
C HIS A 36 -11.76 -8.61 -6.39
N LYS A 37 -12.28 -8.15 -5.25
CA LYS A 37 -12.61 -6.74 -5.04
C LYS A 37 -11.40 -5.96 -4.52
N PRO A 38 -11.34 -4.63 -4.73
CA PRO A 38 -10.32 -3.80 -4.10
C PRO A 38 -10.32 -4.00 -2.59
N TRP A 39 -9.16 -4.35 -2.05
CA TRP A 39 -9.01 -4.57 -0.63
C TRP A 39 -9.15 -3.23 0.12
N LYS A 40 -9.95 -3.26 1.18
CA LYS A 40 -10.02 -2.16 2.15
C LYS A 40 -9.95 -2.73 3.57
N PRO A 41 -9.27 -2.06 4.51
CA PRO A 41 -9.33 -2.46 5.89
C PRO A 41 -10.75 -2.26 6.44
N LYS A 42 -11.21 -3.19 7.29
CA LYS A 42 -12.49 -3.03 8.00
C LYS A 42 -12.45 -1.76 8.86
N ASP A 43 -13.61 -1.13 9.05
CA ASP A 43 -13.73 0.14 9.75
C ASP A 43 -13.38 0.01 11.24
N THR A 44 -13.64 -1.16 11.83
CA THR A 44 -13.30 -1.50 13.23
C THR A 44 -11.81 -1.78 13.46
N VAL A 45 -11.04 -2.07 12.41
CA VAL A 45 -9.63 -2.49 12.56
C VAL A 45 -8.73 -1.26 12.60
N GLN A 46 -8.14 -1.01 13.76
CA GLN A 46 -7.23 0.12 13.94
C GLN A 46 -5.77 -0.20 13.59
N TYR A 47 -5.34 -1.45 13.75
CA TYR A 47 -3.94 -1.86 13.66
C TYR A 47 -3.52 -2.24 12.23
N VAL A 48 -3.66 -1.28 11.30
CA VAL A 48 -3.19 -1.41 9.92
C VAL A 48 -2.04 -0.44 9.72
N TYR A 49 -0.93 -0.91 9.15
CA TYR A 49 0.31 -0.15 9.07
C TYR A 49 0.87 -0.10 7.65
N ILE A 50 1.62 0.97 7.36
CA ILE A 50 2.42 1.16 6.15
C ILE A 50 3.84 1.49 6.58
N CYS A 51 4.84 0.87 5.94
CA CYS A 51 6.23 1.20 6.25
C CYS A 51 6.67 2.53 5.59
N SER A 52 7.67 3.18 6.18
CA SER A 52 8.22 4.46 5.71
C SER A 52 8.67 4.44 4.25
N ALA A 53 9.08 3.27 3.73
CA ALA A 53 9.52 3.12 2.34
C ALA A 53 8.47 3.53 1.30
N HIS A 54 7.18 3.50 1.67
CA HIS A 54 6.09 3.85 0.77
C HIS A 54 5.86 5.36 0.62
N PHE A 55 6.58 6.18 1.40
CA PHE A 55 6.58 7.64 1.34
C PHE A 55 7.89 8.15 0.72
N ILE A 56 7.84 9.30 0.05
CA ILE A 56 8.98 9.99 -0.55
C ILE A 56 9.97 10.42 0.52
N SER A 57 9.51 11.19 1.52
CA SER A 57 10.32 11.62 2.67
C SER A 57 10.51 10.56 3.76
N GLY A 58 9.89 9.39 3.61
CA GLY A 58 9.90 8.36 4.64
C GLY A 58 8.86 8.55 5.73
N GLN A 59 7.97 9.55 5.64
CA GLN A 59 6.89 9.77 6.59
C GLN A 59 5.64 10.38 5.94
N PRO A 60 4.44 10.15 6.49
CA PRO A 60 3.22 10.77 5.99
C PRO A 60 3.14 12.25 6.38
N SER A 61 2.80 13.12 5.42
CA SER A 61 2.54 14.54 5.70
C SER A 61 1.12 14.76 6.24
N LYS A 62 0.87 15.86 6.96
CA LYS A 62 -0.48 16.25 7.40
C LYS A 62 -1.20 17.13 6.37
N GLU A 63 -0.45 17.72 5.45
CA GLU A 63 -0.96 18.70 4.48
C GLU A 63 -1.51 17.99 3.24
N PRO A 64 -2.77 18.22 2.83
CA PRO A 64 -3.37 17.56 1.67
C PRO A 64 -2.63 17.78 0.34
N GLY A 65 -1.92 18.89 0.19
CA GLY A 65 -1.15 19.22 -1.03
C GLY A 65 0.24 18.59 -1.09
N HIS A 66 0.71 17.97 -0.01
CA HIS A 66 2.04 17.36 0.03
C HIS A 66 2.03 15.97 -0.62
N PRO A 67 3.04 15.59 -1.42
CA PRO A 67 3.05 14.30 -2.11
C PRO A 67 3.05 13.10 -1.15
N ASP A 68 3.59 13.26 0.07
CA ASP A 68 3.52 12.25 1.13
C ASP A 68 2.21 12.24 1.95
N TYR A 69 1.18 12.99 1.55
CA TYR A 69 -0.13 12.91 2.20
C TYR A 69 -0.74 11.50 2.05
N ILE A 70 -0.47 10.86 0.90
CA ILE A 70 -0.88 9.51 0.53
C ILE A 70 0.41 8.73 0.22
N PRO A 71 0.52 7.45 0.62
CA PRO A 71 1.64 6.61 0.19
C PRO A 71 1.59 6.43 -1.33
N THR A 72 2.72 6.59 -2.01
CA THR A 72 2.78 6.56 -3.49
C THR A 72 3.76 5.51 -4.02
N LYS A 73 4.75 5.10 -3.24
CA LYS A 73 5.78 4.14 -3.66
C LYS A 73 5.29 2.71 -3.46
N PHE A 74 4.36 2.24 -4.26
CA PHE A 74 4.04 0.81 -4.34
C PHE A 74 4.71 0.23 -5.58
N ALA A 75 5.44 -0.86 -5.43
CA ALA A 75 5.81 -1.66 -6.59
C ALA A 75 4.48 -2.12 -7.21
N THR A 76 4.25 -1.76 -8.47
CA THR A 76 3.14 -2.33 -9.24
C THR A 76 3.21 -3.84 -9.07
N PRO A 77 2.09 -4.55 -8.84
CA PRO A 77 2.11 -6.00 -8.99
C PRO A 77 2.69 -6.24 -10.38
N GLY A 78 3.89 -6.82 -10.43
CA GLY A 78 4.61 -7.05 -11.66
C GLY A 78 3.63 -7.69 -12.63
N LYS A 79 3.66 -7.28 -13.90
CA LYS A 79 2.95 -7.97 -14.98
C LYS A 79 3.03 -9.46 -14.65
N VAL A 80 1.89 -10.09 -14.37
CA VAL A 80 1.86 -11.54 -14.30
C VAL A 80 2.48 -11.96 -15.63
N PRO A 81 3.63 -12.66 -15.66
CA PRO A 81 4.17 -13.10 -16.93
C PRO A 81 3.02 -13.82 -17.61
N THR A 82 2.64 -13.33 -18.80
CA THR A 82 1.62 -14.00 -19.58
C THR A 82 2.08 -15.44 -19.78
N ALA A 83 1.16 -16.39 -20.01
CA ALA A 83 1.55 -17.79 -20.20
C ALA A 83 2.69 -17.96 -21.22
N ASP A 84 2.74 -17.07 -22.23
CA ASP A 84 3.81 -16.94 -23.24
C ASP A 84 5.20 -16.58 -22.65
N GLU A 85 5.27 -15.68 -21.67
CA GLU A 85 6.54 -15.29 -21.03
C GLU A 85 7.08 -16.40 -20.11
N CYS A 86 6.19 -17.18 -19.48
CA CYS A 86 6.57 -18.36 -18.69
C CYS A 86 7.14 -19.49 -19.56
N GLN A 87 6.69 -19.61 -20.82
CA GLN A 87 7.19 -20.60 -21.77
C GLN A 87 8.60 -20.24 -22.25
N LYS A 88 8.89 -18.95 -22.48
CA LYS A 88 10.23 -18.46 -22.86
C LYS A 88 11.29 -18.61 -21.76
N LEU A 89 10.89 -18.58 -20.48
CA LEU A 89 11.80 -18.81 -19.36
C LEU A 89 12.11 -20.30 -19.11
N ARG A 90 11.38 -21.22 -19.74
CA ARG A 90 11.59 -22.67 -19.62
C ARG A 90 12.47 -23.28 -20.72
N GLY A 91 13.02 -22.47 -21.62
CA GLY A 91 14.04 -22.92 -22.58
C GLY A 91 13.62 -24.13 -23.43
N LEU A 92 12.38 -24.14 -23.93
CA LEU A 92 11.91 -25.05 -24.97
C LEU A 92 11.63 -24.27 -26.25
#